data_AF-A0A8T7CYJ3-F1
#
_entry.id   AF-A0A8T7CYJ3-F1
#
_cell.length_a   1.000
_cell.length_b   1.000
_cell.length_c   1.000
_cell.angle_alpha   90.00
_cell.angle_beta   90.00
_cell.angle_gamma   90.00
#
_symmetry.space_group_name_H-M   'P 1'
#
loop_
_entity.id
_entity.type
_entity.pdbx_description
1 polymer ?
#
loop_
_entity_poly.entity_id
_entity_poly.type
_entity_poly.pdbx_seq_one_letter_code
_entity_poly.pdbx_strand_id
1 'polypeptide(L)' 'MAPLLWRLPKYGVELPAQARAVNTYAERIFSRESFQTSLTEAEREMRD' A
#
# COMPACT_ATOMS: atom_id res chain seq x y z
N MET A 1 -6.56 7.24 3.54
CA MET A 1 -5.78 7.35 2.27
C MET A 1 -4.85 6.16 2.05
N ALA A 2 -4.11 5.68 3.06
CA ALA A 2 -3.21 4.53 2.91
C ALA A 2 -3.83 3.22 2.37
N PRO A 3 -5.08 2.83 2.71
CA PRO A 3 -5.68 1.61 2.15
C PRO A 3 -5.93 1.67 0.63
N LEU A 4 -6.03 2.87 0.06
CA LEU A 4 -6.16 3.04 -1.39
C LEU A 4 -4.83 2.70 -2.08
N LEU A 5 -3.72 3.25 -1.56
CA LEU A 5 -2.37 2.99 -2.06
C LEU A 5 -1.98 1.51 -1.95
N TRP A 6 -2.50 0.82 -0.93
CA TRP A 6 -2.30 -0.62 -0.75
C TRP A 6 -2.96 -1.46 -1.85
N ARG A 7 -4.10 -1.00 -2.38
CA ARG A 7 -4.91 -1.70 -3.39
C ARG A 7 -4.56 -1.38 -4.84
N LEU A 8 -3.75 -0.35 -5.10
CA LEU A 8 -3.37 0.06 -6.46
C LEU A 8 -2.80 -1.09 -7.32
N PRO A 9 -1.93 -1.99 -6.80
CA PRO A 9 -1.40 -3.10 -7.59
C PRO A 9 -2.51 -4.05 -8.10
N LYS A 10 -3.51 -4.32 -7.26
CA LYS A 10 -4.65 -5.19 -7.60
C LYS A 10 -5.53 -4.61 -8.72
N TYR A 11 -5.54 -3.29 -8.87
CA TYR A 11 -6.26 -2.60 -9.95
C TYR A 11 -5.41 -2.37 -11.20
N GLY A 12 -4.17 -2.90 -11.26
CA GLY A 12 -3.25 -2.68 -12.38
C GLY A 12 -2.77 -1.22 -12.49
N VAL A 13 -2.88 -0.44 -11.41
CA VAL A 13 -2.43 0.95 -11.38
C VAL A 13 -1.01 0.98 -10.84
N GLU A 14 -0.04 1.10 -11.73
CA GLU A 14 1.35 1.35 -11.36
C GLU A 14 1.61 2.85 -11.23
N LEU A 15 2.18 3.25 -10.09
CA LEU A 15 2.57 4.63 -9.88
C LEU A 15 3.83 4.93 -10.70
N PRO A 16 3.82 6.01 -11.52
CA PRO A 16 4.95 6.34 -12.37
C PRO A 16 6.14 6.82 -11.53
N ALA A 17 7.36 6.81 -12.08
CA ALA A 17 8.59 7.12 -11.33
C ALA A 17 8.59 8.52 -10.67
N GLN A 18 7.81 9.46 -11.21
CA GLN A 18 7.60 10.81 -10.67
C GLN A 18 6.85 10.80 -9.33
N ALA A 19 6.08 9.73 -9.03
CA ALA A 19 5.35 9.55 -7.78
C ALA A 19 6.19 8.89 -6.66
N ARG A 20 7.53 8.89 -6.78
CA ARG A 20 8.44 8.28 -5.80
C ARG A 20 8.18 8.75 -4.36
N ALA A 21 7.88 10.03 -4.15
CA ALA A 21 7.54 10.56 -2.82
C ALA A 21 6.28 9.90 -2.22
N VAL A 22 5.27 9.60 -3.05
CA VAL A 22 4.04 8.92 -2.65
C VAL A 22 4.34 7.47 -2.30
N ASN A 23 5.17 6.78 -3.08
CA ASN A 23 5.61 5.41 -2.78
C ASN A 23 6.35 5.33 -1.45
N THR A 24 7.32 6.22 -1.22
CA THR A 24 8.06 6.27 0.06
C THR A 24 7.14 6.58 1.24
N TYR A 25 6.16 7.46 1.07
CA TYR A 25 5.16 7.73 2.10
C TYR A 25 4.28 6.50 2.37
N ALA A 26 3.84 5.81 1.32
CA ALA A 26 3.04 4.60 1.43
C ALA A 26 3.81 3.51 2.18
N GLU A 27 5.04 3.22 1.79
CA GLU A 27 5.93 2.25 2.46
C GLU A 27 6.11 2.56 3.95
N ARG A 28 6.32 3.83 4.31
CA ARG A 28 6.43 4.26 5.72
C ARG A 28 5.15 4.07 6.52
N ILE A 29 3.98 4.07 5.89
CA ILE A 29 2.72 3.76 6.57
C ILE A 29 2.55 2.25 6.65
N PHE A 30 2.86 1.54 5.58
CA PHE A 30 2.72 0.09 5.48
C PHE A 30 3.63 -0.65 6.46
N SER A 31 4.80 -0.10 6.77
CA SER A 31 5.71 -0.67 7.77
C SER A 31 5.25 -0.49 9.22
N ARG A 32 4.20 0.29 9.49
CA ARG A 32 3.71 0.49 10.86
C ARG A 32 2.95 -0.73 11.33
N GLU A 33 3.23 -1.21 12.54
CA GLU A 33 2.49 -2.32 13.15
C GLU A 33 1.00 -2.04 13.20
N SER A 34 0.60 -0.82 13.57
CA SER A 34 -0.82 -0.42 13.60
C SER A 34 -1.52 -0.59 12.26
N PHE A 35 -0.79 -0.39 11.15
CA PHE A 35 -1.34 -0.59 9.80
C PHE A 35 -1.43 -2.09 9.49
N GLN A 36 -0.37 -2.84 9.74
CA GLN A 36 -0.33 -4.31 9.54
C GLN A 36 -1.42 -5.04 10.35
N THR A 37 -1.65 -4.64 11.60
CA THR A 37 -2.71 -5.18 12.46
C THR A 37 -4.11 -4.77 11.99
N SER A 38 -4.25 -3.61 11.34
CA SER A 38 -5.53 -3.16 10.77
C SER A 38 -5.91 -3.88 9.47
N LEU A 39 -4.95 -4.53 8.80
CA LEU A 39 -5.20 -5.26 7.56
C LEU A 39 -5.89 -6.59 7.85
N THR A 40 -6.93 -6.86 7.08
CA THR A 40 -7.54 -8.19 7.01
C THR A 40 -6.65 -9.15 6.21
N GLU A 41 -6.86 -10.46 6.37
CA GLU A 41 -6.11 -11.48 5.62
C GLU A 41 -6.25 -11.31 4.11
N ALA A 42 -7.48 -11.06 3.63
CA ALA A 42 -7.77 -10.75 2.23
C ALA A 42 -7.09 -9.48 1.71
N GLU A 43 -6.77 -8.50 2.57
CA GLU A 43 -6.02 -7.32 2.18
C GLU A 43 -4.52 -7.60 2.12
N ARG A 44 -3.95 -8.43 3.01
CA ARG A 44 -2.55 -8.85 2.95
C ARG A 44 -2.24 -9.60 1.65
N GLU A 45 -3.12 -10.53 1.27
CA GLU A 45 -3.03 -11.27 0.01
C GLU A 45 -3.09 -10.39 -1.25
N MET A 46 -3.47 -9.12 -1.17
CA MET A 46 -3.45 -8.22 -2.33
C MET A 46 -2.03 -7.81 -2.77
N ARG A 47 -1.01 -8.14 -1.97
CA ARG A 47 0.38 -7.73 -2.17
C ARG A 47 1.41 -8.86 -2.02
N ASP A 48 0.99 -10.07 -1.64
CA ASP A 48 1.77 -11.31 -1.77
C ASP A 48 1.71 -11.82 -3.22
#